data_AF-A0A3R7WCT0-F1
#
_entry.id   AF-A0A3R7WCT0-F1
#
_cell.length_a   1.000
_cell.length_b   1.000
_cell.length_c   1.000
_cell.angle_alpha   90.00
_cell.angle_beta   90.00
_cell.angle_gamma   90.00
#
_symmetry.space_group_name_H-M   'P 1'
#
loop_
_entity.id
_entity.type
_entity.pdbx_description
1 polymer ?
#
loop_
_entity_poly.entity_id
_entity_poly.type
_entity_poly.pdbx_seq_one_letter_code
_entity_poly.pdbx_strand_id
1 'polypeptide(L)'
;MFGENQKITKNNLLKGIPWRFGPNWPGKTCVAKTRKGTPCQRPAKLPVGRCRLHGGASTGPRTKDGLKRLADSKTIHGRFTKLEREKAKARAEQGRIIRRELKELETWFIDNGYLKKNWRKDWDDLLK
;
A
#
# COMPACT_ATOMS: atom_id res chain seq x y z
N MET A 1 -27.65 -5.60 -9.84
CA MET A 1 -27.66 -6.83 -10.65
C MET A 1 -26.30 -7.52 -10.51
N PHE A 2 -26.16 -8.41 -9.51
CA PHE A 2 -24.93 -9.16 -9.31
C PHE A 2 -25.00 -10.41 -10.19
N GLY A 3 -24.27 -10.40 -11.32
CA GLY A 3 -24.24 -11.51 -12.27
C GLY A 3 -23.73 -12.80 -11.62
N GLU A 4 -24.41 -13.90 -11.93
CA GLU A 4 -24.10 -15.25 -11.45
C GLU A 4 -22.64 -15.64 -11.75
N ASN A 5 -21.86 -15.90 -10.70
CA ASN A 5 -20.49 -16.39 -10.82
C ASN A 5 -20.50 -17.88 -11.16
N GLN A 6 -20.62 -18.23 -12.45
CA GLN A 6 -20.47 -19.62 -12.90
C GLN A 6 -19.02 -20.10 -12.68
N LYS A 7 -18.88 -21.28 -12.06
CA LYS A 7 -17.59 -21.94 -11.83
C LYS A 7 -17.13 -22.64 -13.10
N ILE A 8 -16.03 -22.18 -13.69
CA ILE A 8 -15.44 -22.77 -14.90
C ILE A 8 -14.67 -24.05 -14.53
N THR A 9 -15.04 -25.20 -15.12
CA THR A 9 -14.31 -26.48 -15.05
C THR A 9 -13.55 -26.75 -16.35
N LYS A 10 -12.58 -27.68 -16.32
CA LYS A 10 -11.67 -27.96 -17.46
C LYS A 10 -12.39 -28.39 -18.75
N ASN A 11 -13.60 -28.94 -18.65
CA ASN A 11 -14.33 -29.52 -19.78
C ASN A 11 -15.12 -28.48 -20.60
N ASN A 12 -15.26 -27.24 -20.11
CA ASN A 12 -16.04 -26.18 -20.77
C ASN A 12 -15.15 -25.12 -21.47
N LEU A 13 -13.87 -25.41 -21.69
CA LEU A 13 -12.98 -24.52 -22.43
C LEU A 13 -13.17 -24.76 -23.94
N LEU A 14 -13.89 -23.87 -24.62
CA LEU A 14 -13.90 -23.79 -26.08
C LEU A 14 -12.46 -23.58 -26.56
N LYS A 15 -11.93 -24.56 -27.31
CA LYS A 15 -10.62 -24.48 -27.98
C LYS A 15 -10.64 -23.24 -28.89
N GLY A 16 -9.77 -22.27 -28.63
CA GLY A 16 -9.60 -21.10 -29.50
C GLY A 16 -9.73 -19.72 -28.83
N ILE A 17 -10.07 -19.62 -27.54
CA ILE A 17 -10.11 -18.32 -26.86
C ILE A 17 -8.69 -17.95 -26.38
N PRO A 18 -8.08 -16.83 -26.83
CA PRO A 18 -6.68 -16.49 -26.52
C PRO A 18 -6.39 -16.31 -25.02
N TRP A 19 -7.44 -16.16 -24.21
CA TRP A 19 -7.35 -15.89 -22.78
C TRP A 19 -8.22 -16.85 -21.97
N ARG A 20 -7.72 -17.24 -20.79
CA ARG A 20 -8.42 -18.11 -19.82
C ARG A 20 -9.74 -17.55 -19.24
N PHE A 21 -10.22 -16.41 -19.73
CA PHE A 21 -11.34 -15.67 -19.15
C PHE A 21 -12.63 -15.71 -19.99
N GLY A 22 -12.60 -16.33 -21.18
CA GLY A 22 -13.78 -16.49 -22.03
C GLY A 22 -14.12 -15.25 -22.87
N PRO A 23 -15.20 -15.30 -23.69
CA PRO A 23 -15.60 -14.23 -24.61
C PRO A 23 -16.10 -12.98 -23.89
N ASN A 24 -16.63 -13.12 -22.66
CA ASN A 24 -17.19 -12.02 -21.86
C ASN A 24 -16.13 -11.31 -20.98
N TRP A 25 -14.87 -11.31 -21.40
CA TRP A 25 -13.80 -10.67 -20.66
C TRP A 25 -13.88 -9.13 -20.76
N PRO A 26 -13.98 -8.38 -19.65
CA PRO A 26 -14.19 -6.92 -19.67
C PRO A 26 -12.96 -6.09 -20.09
N GLY A 27 -11.85 -6.69 -20.52
CA GLY A 27 -10.63 -5.98 -20.89
C GLY A 27 -9.81 -5.39 -19.72
N LYS A 28 -10.30 -5.49 -18.48
CA LYS A 28 -9.65 -4.86 -17.31
C LYS A 28 -8.33 -5.53 -16.94
N THR A 29 -7.28 -4.74 -16.75
CA THR A 29 -5.95 -5.23 -16.32
C THR A 29 -5.76 -5.09 -14.81
N CYS A 30 -4.77 -5.78 -14.26
CA CYS A 30 -4.51 -5.85 -12.82
C CYS A 30 -4.05 -4.52 -12.22
N VAL A 31 -3.28 -3.71 -12.96
CA VAL A 31 -2.74 -2.40 -12.57
C VAL A 31 -1.90 -2.41 -11.27
N ALA A 32 -1.54 -3.59 -10.72
CA ALA A 32 -0.66 -3.67 -9.57
C ALA A 32 0.76 -3.24 -9.96
N LYS A 33 1.46 -2.53 -9.06
CA LYS A 33 2.85 -2.10 -9.31
C LYS A 33 3.75 -3.33 -9.45
N THR A 34 4.38 -3.47 -10.61
CA THR A 34 5.34 -4.54 -10.87
C THR A 34 6.70 -4.21 -10.26
N ARG A 35 7.63 -5.17 -10.27
CA ARG A 35 9.01 -4.97 -9.79
C ARG A 35 9.75 -3.85 -10.56
N LYS A 36 9.39 -3.62 -11.83
CA LYS A 36 9.93 -2.53 -12.67
C LYS A 36 9.27 -1.17 -12.39
N GLY A 37 8.34 -1.09 -11.44
CA GLY A 37 7.60 0.13 -11.12
C GLY A 37 6.42 0.44 -12.03
N THR A 38 6.26 -0.27 -13.15
CA THR A 38 5.15 -0.09 -14.10
C THR A 38 3.88 -0.82 -13.66
N PRO A 39 2.68 -0.40 -14.12
CA PRO A 39 1.42 -1.08 -13.82
C PRO A 39 1.31 -2.46 -14.49
N CYS A 40 0.75 -3.43 -13.78
CA CYS A 40 0.59 -4.78 -14.29
C CYS A 40 -0.49 -4.87 -15.37
N GLN A 41 -0.07 -5.24 -16.58
CA GLN A 41 -0.96 -5.42 -17.74
C GLN A 41 -1.66 -6.79 -17.78
N ARG A 42 -1.37 -7.71 -16.85
CA ARG A 42 -2.04 -9.01 -16.83
C ARG A 42 -3.54 -8.84 -16.59
N PRO A 43 -4.37 -9.69 -17.20
CA PRO A 43 -5.80 -9.75 -16.94
C PRO A 43 -6.18 -9.78 -15.45
N ALA A 44 -7.09 -8.90 -15.04
CA ALA A 44 -7.63 -8.82 -13.68
C ALA A 44 -8.79 -9.78 -13.40
N LYS A 45 -8.65 -10.70 -12.44
CA LYS A 45 -9.76 -11.57 -12.06
C LYS A 45 -10.84 -10.75 -11.35
N LEU A 46 -12.08 -10.81 -11.84
CA LEU A 46 -13.23 -10.24 -11.15
C LEU A 46 -13.66 -11.11 -9.94
N PRO A 47 -14.26 -10.51 -8.90
CA PRO A 47 -14.48 -9.06 -8.71
C PRO A 47 -13.25 -8.30 -8.18
N VAL A 48 -12.19 -9.02 -7.78
CA VAL A 48 -11.05 -8.48 -7.02
C VAL A 48 -10.21 -7.46 -7.80
N GLY A 49 -10.25 -7.49 -9.14
CA GLY A 49 -9.53 -6.52 -9.96
C GLY A 49 -8.02 -6.75 -10.05
N ARG A 50 -7.51 -7.86 -9.49
CA ARG A 50 -6.08 -8.22 -9.54
C ARG A 50 -5.87 -9.55 -10.27
N CYS A 51 -4.68 -9.73 -10.85
CA CYS A 51 -4.31 -10.99 -11.48
C CYS A 51 -3.87 -12.02 -10.42
N ARG A 52 -3.81 -13.31 -10.79
CA ARG A 52 -3.39 -14.41 -9.89
C ARG A 52 -2.05 -14.15 -9.19
N LEU A 53 -1.09 -13.51 -9.88
CA LEU A 53 0.22 -13.20 -9.32
C LEU A 53 0.22 -12.04 -8.32
N HIS A 54 -0.76 -11.15 -8.41
CA HIS A 54 -0.93 -10.01 -7.51
C HIS A 54 -2.12 -10.21 -6.56
N GLY A 55 -2.35 -11.45 -6.14
CA GLY A 55 -3.34 -11.78 -5.12
C GLY A 55 -4.78 -11.94 -5.61
N GLY A 56 -5.06 -11.85 -6.91
CA GLY A 56 -6.42 -12.01 -7.45
C GLY A 56 -7.04 -13.39 -7.22
N ALA A 57 -6.24 -14.41 -6.90
CA ALA A 57 -6.71 -15.73 -6.49
C ALA A 57 -6.57 -15.97 -4.98
N SER A 58 -6.00 -15.02 -4.24
CA SER A 58 -5.87 -15.12 -2.79
C SER A 58 -7.22 -14.80 -2.15
N THR A 59 -7.64 -15.65 -1.22
CA THR A 59 -8.90 -15.46 -0.49
C THR A 59 -8.70 -14.94 0.92
N GLY A 60 -7.45 -14.91 1.40
CA GLY A 60 -7.14 -14.73 2.81
C GLY A 60 -7.65 -15.87 3.70
N PRO A 61 -7.33 -15.84 5.01
CA PRO A 61 -7.89 -16.75 5.99
C PRO A 61 -9.39 -16.48 6.19
N ARG A 62 -10.20 -17.55 6.17
CA ARG A 62 -11.66 -17.47 6.40
C ARG A 62 -12.10 -18.07 7.74
N THR A 63 -11.22 -18.82 8.41
CA THR A 63 -11.51 -19.48 9.68
C THR A 63 -11.04 -18.61 10.84
N LYS A 64 -11.66 -18.78 12.02
CA LYS A 64 -11.24 -18.10 13.25
C LYS A 64 -9.77 -18.39 13.58
N ASP A 65 -9.34 -19.65 13.44
CA ASP A 65 -7.95 -20.04 13.70
C ASP A 65 -6.97 -19.42 12.70
N GLY A 66 -7.36 -19.33 11.43
CA GLY A 66 -6.54 -18.68 10.39
C GLY A 66 -6.38 -17.18 10.66
N LEU A 67 -7.44 -16.51 11.12
CA LEU A 67 -7.41 -15.11 11.53
C LEU A 67 -6.55 -14.91 12.78
N LYS A 68 -6.66 -15.81 13.76
CA LYS A 68 -5.83 -15.80 14.97
C LYS A 68 -4.35 -15.95 14.63
N ARG A 69 -3.98 -16.95 13.80
CA ARG A 69 -2.60 -17.15 13.33
C ARG A 69 -2.05 -15.93 12.60
N LEU A 70 -2.87 -15.25 11.79
CA LEU A 70 -2.48 -14.01 11.10
C LEU A 70 -2.27 -12.84 12.08
N ALA A 71 -3.04 -12.77 13.16
CA ALA A 71 -2.86 -11.76 14.21
C ALA A 71 -1.57 -12.05 14.99
N ASP A 72 -1.38 -13.29 15.44
CA ASP A 72 -0.22 -13.74 16.21
C ASP A 72 1.09 -13.52 15.44
N SER A 73 1.08 -13.76 14.12
CA SER A 73 2.28 -13.54 13.29
C SER A 73 2.76 -12.09 13.27
N LYS A 74 1.87 -11.13 13.52
CA LYS A 74 2.23 -9.70 13.56
C LYS A 74 2.90 -9.30 14.88
N THR A 75 2.68 -10.04 15.96
CA THR A 75 3.14 -9.67 17.30
C THR A 75 4.42 -10.39 17.73
N ILE A 76 4.98 -11.27 16.90
CA ILE A 76 6.19 -12.07 17.20
C ILE A 76 7.36 -11.20 17.72
N HIS A 77 7.64 -10.08 17.07
CA HIS A 77 8.76 -9.19 17.43
C HIS A 77 8.38 -8.08 18.43
N GLY A 78 7.18 -8.09 19.00
CA GLY A 78 6.74 -7.10 19.99
C GLY A 78 6.38 -5.71 19.44
N ARG A 79 6.93 -5.30 18.28
CA ARG A 79 6.72 -3.96 17.67
C ARG A 79 5.25 -3.59 17.46
N PHE A 80 4.40 -4.56 17.14
CA PHE A 80 2.98 -4.33 16.86
C PHE A 80 2.07 -4.59 18.07
N THR A 81 2.64 -4.84 19.26
CA THR A 81 1.87 -4.92 20.50
C THR A 81 1.14 -3.60 20.76
N LYS A 82 0.10 -3.65 21.59
CA LYS A 82 -0.69 -2.45 21.93
C LYS A 82 0.19 -1.37 22.57
N LEU A 83 1.01 -1.77 23.55
CA LEU A 83 1.93 -0.88 24.26
C LEU A 83 2.93 -0.19 23.32
N GLU A 84 3.61 -0.94 22.46
CA GLU A 84 4.61 -0.35 21.55
C GLU A 84 3.97 0.56 20.49
N ARG A 85 2.74 0.25 20.05
CA ARG A 85 1.98 1.15 19.18
C ARG A 85 1.58 2.45 19.87
N GLU A 86 1.21 2.41 21.15
CA GLU A 86 0.89 3.60 21.94
C GLU A 86 2.14 4.47 22.15
N LYS A 87 3.28 3.87 22.51
CA LYS A 87 4.58 4.57 22.59
C LYS A 87 4.97 5.21 21.24
N ALA A 88 4.75 4.52 20.12
CA ALA A 88 5.03 5.05 18.79
C ALA A 88 4.13 6.25 18.45
N LYS A 89 2.84 6.20 18.83
CA LYS A 89 1.92 7.34 18.66
C LYS A 89 2.35 8.55 19.47
N ALA A 90 2.70 8.36 20.75
CA ALA A 90 3.18 9.43 21.62
C ALA A 90 4.45 10.10 21.06
N ARG A 91 5.43 9.30 20.63
CA ARG A 91 6.65 9.83 19.96
C ARG A 91 6.33 10.60 18.67
N ALA A 92 5.40 10.10 17.86
CA ALA A 92 4.99 10.77 16.62
C ALA A 92 4.25 12.09 16.89
N GLU A 93 3.50 12.18 17.99
CA GLU A 93 2.86 13.40 18.44
C GLU A 93 3.87 14.43 18.94
N GLN A 94 4.77 14.05 19.83
CA GLN A 94 5.88 14.91 20.27
C GLN A 94 6.71 15.43 19.09
N GLY A 95 7.07 14.55 18.15
CA GLY A 95 7.79 14.95 16.94
C GLY A 95 6.99 15.85 15.99
N ARG A 96 5.65 15.86 16.06
CA ARG A 96 4.82 16.82 15.31
C ARG A 96 4.82 18.19 15.99
N ILE A 97 4.75 18.23 17.32
CA ILE A 97 4.82 19.47 18.11
C ILE A 97 6.18 20.15 17.90
N ILE A 98 7.27 19.42 18.10
CA ILE A 98 8.64 19.95 17.94
C ILE A 98 8.83 20.52 16.52
N ARG A 99 8.38 19.80 15.49
CA ARG A 99 8.51 20.30 14.10
C ARG A 99 7.64 21.52 13.81
N ARG A 100 6.49 21.66 14.47
CA ARG A 100 5.67 22.87 14.37
C ARG A 100 6.39 24.04 15.02
N GLU A 101 6.88 23.88 16.24
CA GLU A 101 7.62 24.92 16.97
C GLU A 101 8.89 25.35 16.21
N LEU A 102 9.68 24.40 15.72
CA LEU A 102 10.85 24.70 14.90
C LEU A 102 10.48 25.48 13.64
N LYS A 103 9.34 25.17 13.01
CA LYS A 103 8.86 25.89 11.84
C LYS A 103 8.42 27.31 12.19
N GLU A 104 7.74 27.51 13.32
CA GLU A 104 7.32 28.82 13.81
C GLU A 104 8.54 29.71 14.12
N LEU A 105 9.56 29.15 14.78
CA LEU A 105 10.83 29.82 15.01
C LEU A 105 11.52 30.16 13.69
N GLU A 106 11.63 29.21 12.78
CA GLU A 106 12.24 29.43 11.46
C GLU A 106 11.55 30.57 10.70
N THR A 107 10.21 30.61 10.71
CA THR A 107 9.46 31.72 10.09
C THR A 107 9.76 33.04 10.77
N TRP A 108 9.78 33.09 12.11
CA TRP A 108 10.09 34.30 12.85
C TRP A 108 11.51 34.82 12.56
N PHE A 109 12.51 33.94 12.50
CA PHE A 109 13.88 34.34 12.16
C PHE A 109 14.02 34.87 10.72
N ILE A 110 13.28 34.30 9.77
CA ILE A 110 13.25 34.80 8.39
C ILE A 110 12.57 36.17 8.33
N ASP A 111 11.42 36.32 9.00
CA ASP A 111 10.63 37.56 8.96
C ASP A 111 11.36 38.74 9.62
N ASN A 112 12.14 38.49 10.68
CA ASN A 112 12.97 39.50 11.34
C ASN A 112 14.33 39.71 10.66
N GLY A 113 14.62 39.01 9.55
CA GLY A 113 15.84 39.19 8.76
C GLY A 113 17.11 38.59 9.37
N TYR A 114 17.02 37.83 10.46
CA TYR A 114 18.15 37.12 11.05
C TYR A 114 18.58 35.91 10.22
N LEU A 115 17.68 35.37 9.39
CA LEU A 115 17.92 34.18 8.58
C LEU A 115 17.52 34.42 7.12
N LYS A 116 18.39 34.03 6.18
CA LYS A 116 18.08 34.12 4.75
C LYS A 116 16.96 33.15 4.39
N LYS A 117 16.04 33.54 3.51
CA LYS A 117 14.92 32.68 3.06
C LYS A 117 15.37 31.32 2.49
N ASN A 118 16.54 31.27 1.84
CA ASN A 118 17.07 30.05 1.23
C ASN A 118 18.18 29.37 2.06
N TRP A 119 18.34 29.74 3.33
CA TRP A 119 19.45 29.28 4.17
C TRP A 119 19.67 27.76 4.19
N ARG A 120 18.60 26.95 4.06
CA ARG A 120 18.70 25.48 4.01
C ARG A 120 19.49 24.98 2.81
N LYS A 121 19.30 25.60 1.63
CA LYS A 121 20.06 25.25 0.41
C LYS A 121 21.52 25.64 0.56
N ASP A 122 21.74 26.86 1.06
CA ASP A 122 23.08 27.37 1.34
C ASP A 122 23.83 26.43 2.30
N TRP A 123 23.13 25.87 3.30
CA TRP A 123 23.68 24.89 4.23
C TRP A 123 23.98 23.52 3.61
N ASP A 124 23.08 22.99 2.79
CA ASP A 124 23.28 21.71 2.10
C ASP A 124 24.44 21.77 1.11
N ASP A 125 24.70 22.93 0.52
CA ASP A 125 25.83 23.15 -0.39
C ASP A 125 27.17 23.28 0.35
N LEU A 126 27.18 23.65 1.64
CA LEU A 126 28.36 23.66 2.51
C LEU A 126 28.78 22.26 3.01
N LEU A 127 27.88 21.28 2.93
CA LEU A 127 28.11 19.90 3.36
C LEU A 127 28.52 18.96 2.21
N LYS A 128 28.60 19.49 0.99
CA LYS A 128 29.12 18.79 -0.19
C LYS A 128 30.62 19.05 -0.35
#